data_AF-A0AAJ2YMS7-F1
#
_entry.id   AF-A0AAJ2YMS7-F1
#
_cell.length_a   1.000
_cell.length_b   1.000
_cell.length_c   1.000
_cell.angle_alpha   90.00
_cell.angle_beta   90.00
_cell.angle_gamma   90.00
#
_symmetry.space_group_name_H-M   'P 1'
#
loop_
_entity.id
_entity.type
_entity.pdbx_description
1 polymer ?
#
loop_
_entity_poly.entity_id
_entity_poly.type
_entity_poly.pdbx_seq_one_letter_code
_entity_poly.pdbx_strand_id
1 'polypeptide(L)'
;MLRALSSTGGMVLGAYAAGQLVGGAVGLCGADPARRGLHSHIVAVDSGARRTGVGTAIKRAQRDWCLARGITTMTWTFDPLIRRNATFNIARLQAVGVSYHPDYYGPMDDGYNAGVPTDRVLVRWDLTAGSTPAGGAPHAVEGGPDRTAARVPHERLHVLDIGEDGRPRRLAPLPHPPAAAPPRGPAPSTGPEVRLRVPGTLHRDRELLSVWRPALRDAMSPLLDAGHRWTGVTRDGWYVLTPAGATPHKEHA
;
A
#
# COMPACT_ATOMS: atom_id res chain seq x y z
N MET A 1 -27.95 -6.36 -2.32
CA MET A 1 -26.65 -6.32 -1.58
C MET A 1 -26.19 -4.88 -1.28
N LEU A 2 -25.87 -4.03 -2.27
CA LEU A 2 -25.31 -2.68 -2.01
C LEU A 2 -26.20 -1.78 -1.14
N ARG A 3 -27.52 -1.82 -1.33
CA ARG A 3 -28.48 -1.08 -0.48
C ARG A 3 -28.40 -1.50 0.98
N ALA A 4 -28.32 -2.81 1.24
CA ALA A 4 -28.16 -3.36 2.58
C ALA A 4 -26.84 -2.90 3.22
N LEU A 5 -25.74 -2.96 2.46
CA LEU A 5 -24.43 -2.50 2.93
C LEU A 5 -24.44 -1.02 3.33
N SER A 6 -25.05 -0.17 2.49
CA SER A 6 -25.17 1.26 2.79
C SER A 6 -26.05 1.52 4.01
N SER A 7 -27.13 0.75 4.20
CA SER A 7 -28.02 0.91 5.36
C SER A 7 -27.41 0.42 6.67
N THR A 8 -26.42 -0.47 6.63
CA THR A 8 -25.74 -1.00 7.82
C THR A 8 -24.43 -0.26 8.13
N GLY A 9 -24.19 0.90 7.51
CA GLY A 9 -23.05 1.76 7.80
C GLY A 9 -21.78 1.47 6.99
N GLY A 10 -21.86 0.60 5.98
CA GLY A 10 -20.83 0.48 4.96
C GLY A 10 -20.89 1.64 3.95
N MET A 11 -19.85 1.75 3.13
CA MET A 11 -19.71 2.82 2.16
C MET A 11 -20.00 2.33 0.75
N VAL A 12 -20.85 3.07 0.02
CA VAL A 12 -21.09 2.88 -1.42
C VAL A 12 -20.99 4.25 -2.08
N LEU A 13 -20.09 4.40 -3.05
CA LEU A 13 -19.88 5.63 -3.81
C LEU A 13 -20.04 5.36 -5.31
N GLY A 14 -20.61 6.32 -6.04
CA GLY A 14 -20.62 6.36 -7.51
C GLY A 14 -19.95 7.64 -8.00
N ALA A 15 -19.13 7.53 -9.05
CA ALA A 15 -18.54 8.65 -9.76
C ALA A 15 -19.27 8.82 -11.10
N TYR A 16 -19.75 10.04 -11.37
CA TYR A 16 -20.56 10.33 -12.55
C TYR A 16 -19.90 11.41 -13.42
N ALA A 17 -20.00 11.24 -14.75
CA ALA A 17 -19.61 12.24 -15.74
C ALA A 17 -20.74 12.37 -16.76
N ALA A 18 -21.21 13.60 -17.02
CA ALA A 18 -22.36 13.87 -17.89
C ALA A 18 -23.60 12.99 -17.57
N GLY A 19 -23.87 12.76 -16.29
CA GLY A 19 -24.97 11.92 -15.82
C GLY A 19 -24.75 10.41 -15.94
N GLN A 20 -23.63 9.96 -16.52
CA GLN A 20 -23.29 8.53 -16.66
C GLN A 20 -22.36 8.06 -15.54
N LEU A 21 -22.60 6.85 -15.04
CA LEU A 21 -21.74 6.23 -14.02
C LEU A 21 -20.41 5.78 -14.67
N VAL A 22 -19.30 6.40 -14.28
CA VAL A 22 -17.96 6.13 -14.81
C VAL A 22 -17.02 5.45 -13.81
N GLY A 23 -17.50 5.18 -12.60
CA GLY A 23 -16.77 4.42 -11.60
C GLY A 23 -17.54 4.32 -10.29
N GLY A 24 -17.03 3.51 -9.37
CA GLY A 24 -17.66 3.33 -8.06
C GLY A 24 -16.72 2.70 -7.04
N ALA A 25 -17.13 2.79 -5.78
CA ALA A 25 -16.42 2.17 -4.67
C ALA A 25 -17.38 1.53 -3.67
N VAL A 26 -16.93 0.43 -3.08
CA VAL A 26 -17.59 -0.27 -1.99
C VAL A 26 -16.60 -0.46 -0.86
N GLY A 27 -16.98 -0.09 0.36
CA GLY A 27 -16.15 -0.20 1.55
C GLY A 27 -16.91 -0.79 2.73
N LEU A 28 -16.20 -1.60 3.53
CA LEU A 28 -16.70 -2.27 4.72
C LEU A 28 -16.08 -1.59 5.94
N CYS A 29 -16.90 -1.17 6.89
CA CYS A 29 -16.40 -0.64 8.16
C CYS A 29 -15.95 -1.80 9.05
N GLY A 30 -14.79 -1.65 9.71
CA GLY A 30 -14.34 -2.60 10.72
C GLY A 30 -15.30 -2.67 11.90
N ALA A 31 -15.46 -3.87 12.46
CA ALA A 31 -16.38 -4.11 13.58
C ALA A 31 -15.87 -3.48 14.91
N ASP A 32 -14.55 -3.32 15.06
CA ASP A 32 -13.93 -2.80 16.27
C ASP A 32 -14.13 -1.27 16.38
N PRO A 33 -14.89 -0.77 17.38
CA PRO A 33 -15.10 0.66 17.59
C PRO A 33 -13.82 1.42 17.97
N ALA A 34 -12.87 0.78 18.64
CA ALA A 34 -11.61 1.37 19.08
C ALA A 34 -10.55 1.44 17.96
N ARG A 35 -10.73 0.65 16.90
CA ARG A 35 -9.88 0.63 15.69
C ARG A 35 -10.70 0.87 14.44
N ARG A 36 -11.67 1.80 14.51
CA ARG A 36 -12.57 2.13 13.39
C ARG A 36 -11.75 2.47 12.14
N GLY A 37 -11.73 1.51 11.22
CA GLY A 37 -11.12 1.61 9.91
C GLY A 37 -12.12 1.28 8.83
N LEU A 38 -11.87 1.75 7.62
CA LEU A 38 -12.60 1.32 6.44
C LEU A 38 -11.73 0.35 5.63
N HIS A 39 -12.24 -0.84 5.33
CA HIS A 39 -11.68 -1.68 4.29
C HIS A 39 -12.33 -1.33 2.93
N SER A 40 -11.59 -0.70 2.03
CA SER A 40 -12.04 -0.38 0.67
C SER A 40 -11.99 -1.64 -0.20
N HIS A 41 -13.07 -2.42 -0.19
CA HIS A 41 -13.17 -3.71 -0.85
C HIS A 41 -13.08 -3.65 -2.38
N ILE A 42 -13.89 -2.80 -3.03
CA ILE A 42 -13.93 -2.68 -4.50
C ILE A 42 -13.80 -1.22 -4.89
N VAL A 43 -12.94 -0.95 -5.87
CA VAL A 43 -12.94 0.30 -6.64
C VAL A 43 -12.85 -0.07 -8.11
N ALA A 44 -13.81 0.39 -8.89
CA ALA A 44 -13.85 0.17 -10.33
C ALA A 44 -13.96 1.51 -11.05
N VAL A 45 -13.28 1.62 -12.18
CA VAL A 45 -13.38 2.76 -13.10
C VAL A 45 -13.64 2.19 -14.48
N ASP A 46 -14.65 2.77 -15.14
CA ASP A 46 -14.99 2.44 -16.51
C ASP A 46 -13.74 2.51 -17.41
N SER A 47 -13.65 1.61 -18.38
CA SER A 47 -12.47 1.48 -19.23
C SER A 47 -12.17 2.74 -20.05
N GLY A 48 -13.20 3.43 -20.55
CA GLY A 48 -13.08 4.69 -21.28
C GLY A 48 -12.73 5.88 -20.38
N ALA A 49 -13.04 5.78 -19.09
CA ALA A 49 -12.69 6.77 -18.08
C ALA A 49 -11.38 6.46 -17.32
N ARG A 50 -10.61 5.43 -17.73
CA ARG A 50 -9.29 5.17 -17.12
C ARG A 50 -8.32 6.30 -17.46
N ARG A 51 -7.39 6.56 -16.54
CA ARG A 51 -6.33 7.60 -16.67
C ARG A 51 -6.82 9.05 -16.75
N THR A 52 -8.11 9.32 -16.59
CA THR A 52 -8.67 10.69 -16.51
C THR A 52 -8.67 11.26 -15.08
N GLY A 53 -8.17 10.49 -14.10
CA GLY A 53 -8.12 10.89 -12.69
C GLY A 53 -9.30 10.39 -11.84
N VAL A 54 -10.31 9.74 -12.42
CA VAL A 54 -11.50 9.22 -11.70
C VAL A 54 -11.12 8.34 -10.51
N GLY A 55 -10.15 7.44 -10.65
CA GLY A 55 -9.70 6.59 -9.53
C GLY A 55 -9.12 7.38 -8.36
N THR A 56 -8.39 8.48 -8.63
CA THR A 56 -7.92 9.39 -7.58
C THR A 56 -9.09 10.13 -6.95
N ALA A 57 -10.04 10.62 -7.74
CA ALA A 57 -11.23 11.31 -7.23
C ALA A 57 -12.06 10.41 -6.31
N ILE A 58 -12.29 9.15 -6.71
CA ILE A 58 -12.97 8.14 -5.89
C ILE A 58 -12.22 7.95 -4.57
N LYS A 59 -10.90 7.72 -4.59
CA LYS A 59 -10.11 7.50 -3.36
C LYS A 59 -10.13 8.72 -2.42
N ARG A 60 -10.14 9.93 -2.96
CA ARG A 60 -10.32 11.17 -2.17
C ARG A 60 -11.73 11.23 -1.56
N ALA A 61 -12.77 10.93 -2.33
CA ALA A 61 -14.14 10.87 -1.81
C ALA A 61 -14.30 9.80 -0.72
N GLN A 62 -13.63 8.64 -0.84
CA GLN A 62 -13.57 7.63 0.23
C GLN A 62 -12.92 8.22 1.50
N ARG A 63 -11.79 8.93 1.36
CA ARG A 63 -11.12 9.61 2.48
C ARG A 63 -12.04 10.61 3.17
N ASP A 64 -12.69 11.49 2.41
CA ASP A 64 -13.54 12.53 2.98
C ASP A 64 -14.77 11.93 3.68
N TRP A 65 -15.36 10.87 3.09
CA TRP A 65 -16.45 10.11 3.71
C TRP A 65 -16.04 9.49 5.05
N CYS A 66 -14.83 8.94 5.13
CA CYS A 66 -14.26 8.35 6.33
C CYS A 66 -14.01 9.40 7.42
N LEU A 67 -13.32 10.51 7.07
CA LEU A 67 -12.96 11.56 8.02
C LEU A 67 -14.20 12.23 8.63
N ALA A 68 -15.26 12.45 7.84
CA ALA A 68 -16.54 12.95 8.33
C ALA A 68 -17.22 12.03 9.37
N ARG A 69 -16.74 10.79 9.53
CA ARG A 69 -17.25 9.77 10.47
C ARG A 69 -16.21 9.38 11.52
N GLY A 70 -15.13 10.15 11.67
CA GLY A 70 -14.05 9.86 12.60
C GLY A 70 -13.22 8.62 12.25
N ILE A 71 -13.35 8.09 11.03
CA ILE A 71 -12.52 6.99 10.53
C ILE A 71 -11.22 7.57 9.99
N THR A 72 -10.11 7.27 10.65
CA THR A 72 -8.80 7.85 10.34
C THR A 72 -7.89 6.93 9.52
N THR A 73 -8.29 5.68 9.34
CA THR A 73 -7.50 4.68 8.62
C THR A 73 -8.34 3.97 7.57
N MET A 74 -7.80 3.82 6.36
CA MET A 74 -8.38 2.99 5.31
C MET A 74 -7.39 1.89 4.88
N THR A 75 -7.88 0.67 4.66
CA THR A 75 -7.09 -0.46 4.15
C THR A 75 -7.69 -1.04 2.88
N TRP A 76 -6.87 -1.66 2.05
CA TRP A 76 -7.30 -2.47 0.91
C TRP A 76 -6.15 -3.36 0.46
N THR A 77 -6.46 -4.37 -0.36
CA THR A 77 -5.47 -5.25 -0.96
C THR A 77 -5.25 -4.90 -2.43
N PHE A 78 -4.07 -5.19 -2.97
CA PHE A 78 -3.84 -5.19 -4.41
C PHE A 78 -2.74 -6.19 -4.80
N ASP A 79 -2.69 -6.57 -6.08
CA ASP A 79 -1.64 -7.44 -6.62
C ASP A 79 -0.31 -6.67 -6.72
N PRO A 80 0.75 -7.07 -5.99
CA PRO A 80 2.03 -6.38 -6.00
C PRO A 80 2.81 -6.54 -7.32
N LEU A 81 2.48 -7.51 -8.19
CA LEU A 81 3.07 -7.63 -9.54
C LEU A 81 2.45 -6.65 -10.55
N ILE A 82 1.33 -6.01 -10.22
CA ILE A 82 0.75 -4.96 -11.06
C ILE A 82 1.39 -3.61 -10.71
N ARG A 83 2.55 -3.32 -11.30
CA ARG A 83 3.36 -2.13 -11.01
C ARG A 83 2.62 -0.78 -11.08
N ARG A 84 1.66 -0.65 -12.01
CA ARG A 84 0.80 0.55 -12.10
C ARG A 84 -0.04 0.75 -10.83
N ASN A 85 -0.52 -0.33 -10.23
CA ASN A 85 -1.29 -0.27 -8.98
C ASN A 85 -0.35 0.06 -7.82
N ALA A 86 0.86 -0.52 -7.80
CA ALA A 86 1.89 -0.17 -6.82
C ALA A 86 2.23 1.34 -6.85
N THR A 87 2.45 1.90 -8.04
CA THR A 87 2.73 3.33 -8.22
C THR A 87 1.56 4.19 -7.72
N PHE A 88 0.32 3.80 -8.04
CA PHE A 88 -0.86 4.52 -7.59
C PHE A 88 -1.05 4.45 -6.07
N ASN A 89 -1.00 3.26 -5.48
CA ASN A 89 -1.28 3.05 -4.07
C ASN A 89 -0.15 3.56 -3.16
N ILE A 90 1.11 3.26 -3.51
CA ILE A 90 2.25 3.58 -2.65
C ILE A 90 2.82 4.96 -2.97
N ALA A 91 3.21 5.23 -4.23
CA ALA A 91 3.86 6.51 -4.54
C ALA A 91 2.87 7.70 -4.59
N ARG A 92 1.67 7.51 -5.16
CA ARG A 92 0.71 8.62 -5.35
C ARG A 92 -0.23 8.84 -4.17
N LEU A 93 -0.81 7.77 -3.61
CA LEU A 93 -1.67 7.88 -2.43
C LEU A 93 -0.88 7.90 -1.12
N GLN A 94 0.40 7.50 -1.15
CA GLN A 94 1.24 7.38 0.06
C GLN A 94 0.66 6.38 1.08
N ALA A 95 -0.11 5.39 0.60
CA ALA A 95 -0.45 4.25 1.41
C ALA A 95 0.80 3.39 1.65
N VAL A 96 0.82 2.68 2.77
CA VAL A 96 1.96 1.86 3.19
C VAL A 96 1.58 0.39 3.11
N GLY A 97 2.37 -0.44 2.46
CA GLY A 97 2.19 -1.89 2.49
C GLY A 97 2.59 -2.47 3.85
N VAL A 98 1.69 -3.24 4.46
CA VAL A 98 1.82 -3.69 5.85
C VAL A 98 1.86 -5.21 6.02
N SER A 99 1.24 -5.98 5.13
CA SER A 99 1.28 -7.45 5.17
C SER A 99 1.13 -8.05 3.77
N TYR A 100 1.78 -9.19 3.55
CA TYR A 100 1.64 -9.99 2.34
C TYR A 100 0.67 -11.14 2.61
N HIS A 101 -0.19 -11.44 1.65
CA HIS A 101 -1.17 -12.51 1.74
C HIS A 101 -1.06 -13.41 0.50
N PRO A 102 -0.44 -14.59 0.65
CA PRO A 102 -0.41 -15.61 -0.41
C PRO A 102 -1.82 -16.05 -0.80
N ASP A 103 -2.08 -16.15 -2.09
CA ASP A 103 -3.33 -16.68 -2.68
C ASP A 103 -4.63 -16.22 -2.00
N TYR A 104 -4.72 -14.92 -1.72
CA TYR A 104 -5.70 -14.34 -0.80
C TYR A 104 -7.17 -14.55 -1.21
N TYR A 105 -7.44 -14.62 -2.51
CA TYR A 105 -8.78 -14.84 -3.06
C TYR A 105 -8.97 -16.25 -3.65
N GLY A 106 -7.94 -17.10 -3.61
CA GLY A 106 -7.95 -18.40 -4.28
C GLY A 106 -8.05 -18.31 -5.82
N PRO A 107 -8.54 -19.36 -6.49
CA PRO A 107 -8.70 -19.37 -7.94
C PRO A 107 -9.67 -18.30 -8.43
N MET A 108 -9.25 -17.52 -9.44
CA MET A 108 -10.08 -16.51 -10.09
C MET A 108 -10.02 -16.70 -11.61
N ASP A 109 -11.16 -16.57 -12.28
CA ASP A 109 -11.26 -16.73 -13.74
C ASP A 109 -11.38 -15.37 -14.45
N ASP A 110 -10.43 -14.48 -14.17
CA ASP A 110 -10.32 -13.18 -14.84
C ASP A 110 -9.03 -13.05 -15.64
N GLY A 111 -8.98 -12.08 -16.55
CA GLY A 111 -7.84 -11.90 -17.47
C GLY A 111 -6.48 -11.64 -16.80
N TYR A 112 -6.45 -11.30 -15.51
CA TYR A 112 -5.21 -11.00 -14.77
C TYR A 112 -4.78 -12.11 -13.81
N ASN A 113 -5.72 -12.86 -13.25
CA ASN A 113 -5.50 -13.81 -12.18
C ASN A 113 -5.75 -15.28 -12.61
N ALA A 114 -6.28 -15.51 -13.81
CA ALA A 114 -6.55 -16.85 -14.31
C ALA A 114 -5.29 -17.73 -14.35
N GLY A 115 -5.35 -18.84 -13.61
CA GLY A 115 -4.29 -19.85 -13.55
C GLY A 115 -3.06 -19.46 -12.74
N VAL A 116 -3.11 -18.38 -11.95
CA VAL A 116 -2.01 -17.96 -11.07
C VAL A 116 -2.52 -17.64 -9.65
N PRO A 117 -1.74 -17.90 -8.58
CA PRO A 117 -2.15 -17.57 -7.22
C PRO A 117 -2.45 -16.07 -7.05
N THR A 118 -3.49 -15.77 -6.29
CA THR A 118 -4.01 -14.39 -6.08
C THR A 118 -3.30 -13.68 -4.94
N ASP A 119 -1.98 -13.60 -5.00
CA ASP A 119 -1.21 -12.91 -3.97
C ASP A 119 -1.60 -11.44 -3.87
N ARG A 120 -1.74 -10.96 -2.63
CA ARG A 120 -2.13 -9.59 -2.33
C ARG A 120 -1.22 -8.99 -1.28
N VAL A 121 -0.92 -7.71 -1.43
CA VAL A 121 -0.39 -6.89 -0.34
C VAL A 121 -1.53 -6.07 0.25
N LEU A 122 -1.73 -6.16 1.56
CA LEU A 122 -2.59 -5.24 2.30
C LEU A 122 -1.83 -3.92 2.46
N VAL A 123 -2.46 -2.83 2.06
CA VAL A 123 -1.98 -1.47 2.35
C VAL A 123 -2.86 -0.80 3.38
N ARG A 124 -2.23 0.12 4.11
CA ARG A 124 -2.86 1.02 5.06
C ARG A 124 -2.59 2.45 4.62
N TRP A 125 -3.65 3.24 4.50
CA TRP A 125 -3.59 4.67 4.29
C TRP A 125 -4.05 5.39 5.55
N ASP A 126 -3.14 6.13 6.17
CA ASP A 126 -3.46 7.09 7.21
C ASP A 126 -4.13 8.31 6.57
N LEU A 127 -5.39 8.54 6.91
CA LEU A 127 -6.20 9.59 6.30
C LEU A 127 -5.95 10.96 6.95
N THR A 128 -5.31 11.00 8.11
CA THR A 128 -5.00 12.23 8.87
C THR A 128 -3.64 12.81 8.49
N ALA A 129 -2.74 11.99 7.95
CA ALA A 129 -1.46 12.45 7.44
C ALA A 129 -1.65 13.54 6.37
N GLY A 130 -1.22 14.77 6.69
CA GLY A 130 -1.34 15.96 5.82
C GLY A 130 -2.56 16.86 6.08
N SER A 131 -3.43 16.53 7.03
CA SER A 131 -4.48 17.43 7.51
C SER A 131 -4.03 18.13 8.79
N THR A 132 -3.48 19.34 8.66
CA THR A 132 -3.44 20.27 9.81
C THR A 132 -4.89 20.65 10.13
N PRO A 133 -5.39 20.50 11.36
CA PRO A 133 -6.75 20.90 11.68
C PRO A 133 -6.88 22.42 11.48
N ALA A 134 -7.73 22.85 10.56
CA ALA A 134 -8.16 24.24 10.50
C ALA A 134 -9.19 24.46 11.62
N GLY A 135 -8.77 25.08 12.72
CA GLY A 135 -9.67 25.48 13.79
C GLY A 135 -9.15 25.17 15.19
N GLY A 136 -8.29 26.05 15.70
CA GLY A 136 -7.88 26.09 17.10
C GLY A 136 -6.96 27.28 17.29
N ALA A 137 -7.45 28.32 17.97
CA ALA A 137 -6.70 29.54 18.27
C ALA A 137 -5.36 29.25 18.98
N PRO A 138 -4.34 30.11 18.82
CA PRO A 138 -3.02 29.87 19.40
C PRO A 138 -3.08 30.06 20.93
N HIS A 139 -3.12 28.96 21.66
CA HIS A 139 -2.58 28.98 23.03
C HIS A 139 -1.08 28.72 22.93
N ALA A 140 -0.33 29.79 23.17
CA ALA A 140 1.09 29.73 23.47
C ALA A 140 1.32 28.71 24.59
N VAL A 141 1.98 27.61 24.25
CA VAL A 141 2.71 26.80 25.19
C VAL A 141 4.14 26.79 24.68
N GLU A 142 5.00 27.42 25.46
CA GLU A 142 6.43 27.56 25.23
C GLU A 142 7.13 26.19 25.14
N GLY A 143 8.08 26.08 24.21
CA GLY A 143 9.21 25.16 24.30
C GLY A 143 8.92 23.66 24.20
N GLY A 144 8.73 23.14 22.99
CA GLY A 144 8.88 21.71 22.68
C GLY A 144 9.82 21.54 21.49
N PRO A 145 10.79 20.61 21.52
CA PRO A 145 11.86 20.57 20.52
C PRO A 145 11.29 20.28 19.13
N ASP A 146 11.81 21.03 18.17
CA ASP A 146 11.63 20.87 16.73
C ASP A 146 11.71 19.39 16.34
N ARG A 147 10.57 18.79 15.94
CA ARG A 147 10.53 17.41 15.41
C ARG A 147 11.01 17.39 13.95
N THR A 148 12.17 17.95 13.68
CA THR A 148 13.10 17.36 12.71
C THR A 148 13.52 16.01 13.27
N ALA A 149 12.70 14.98 13.03
CA ALA A 149 13.13 13.60 13.25
C ALA A 149 14.39 13.38 12.40
N ALA A 150 15.54 13.27 13.07
CA ALA A 150 16.81 13.00 12.43
C ALA A 150 16.67 11.78 11.53
N ARG A 151 16.84 12.00 10.23
CA ARG A 151 16.75 10.99 9.18
C ARG A 151 17.95 10.06 9.35
N VAL A 152 17.75 8.89 9.97
CA VAL A 152 18.81 7.89 10.06
C VAL A 152 19.08 7.36 8.65
N PRO A 153 20.30 7.50 8.10
CA PRO A 153 20.63 6.88 6.83
C PRO A 153 20.54 5.37 6.99
N HIS A 154 19.60 4.73 6.29
CA HIS A 154 19.56 3.29 6.21
C HIS A 154 20.52 2.84 5.11
N GLU A 155 21.35 1.84 5.41
CA GLU A 155 22.05 1.07 4.38
C GLU A 155 21.02 0.54 3.37
N ARG A 156 21.35 0.57 2.08
CA ARG A 156 20.45 0.11 1.01
C ARG A 156 20.88 -1.26 0.52
N LEU A 157 19.98 -2.23 0.62
CA LEU A 157 20.21 -3.61 0.18
C LEU A 157 19.29 -3.95 -0.99
N HIS A 158 19.87 -4.32 -2.12
CA HIS A 158 19.11 -4.79 -3.29
C HIS A 158 18.99 -6.32 -3.21
N VAL A 159 17.77 -6.84 -3.10
CA VAL A 159 17.54 -8.28 -2.88
C VAL A 159 17.04 -8.98 -4.14
N LEU A 160 16.18 -8.32 -4.91
CA LEU A 160 15.54 -8.89 -6.09
C LEU A 160 15.60 -7.88 -7.24
N ASP A 161 16.02 -8.34 -8.42
CA ASP A 161 16.04 -7.55 -9.64
C ASP A 161 15.54 -8.38 -10.84
N ILE A 162 15.52 -7.77 -12.01
CA ILE A 162 15.11 -8.35 -13.28
C ILE A 162 16.35 -8.91 -13.98
N GLY A 163 16.36 -10.22 -14.26
CA GLY A 163 17.38 -10.87 -15.06
C GLY A 163 17.32 -10.46 -16.53
N GLU A 164 18.36 -10.80 -17.30
CA GLU A 164 18.44 -10.51 -18.74
C GLU A 164 17.33 -11.20 -19.54
N ASP A 165 16.86 -12.35 -19.06
CA ASP A 165 15.73 -13.13 -19.60
C ASP A 165 14.36 -12.64 -19.10
N GLY A 166 14.32 -11.55 -18.31
CA GLY A 166 13.11 -11.03 -17.70
C GLY A 166 12.62 -11.82 -16.48
N ARG A 167 13.30 -12.91 -16.08
CA ARG A 167 12.98 -13.70 -14.87
C ARG A 167 13.54 -13.03 -13.61
N PRO A 168 13.04 -13.38 -12.41
CA PRO A 168 13.57 -12.81 -11.18
C PRO A 168 15.02 -13.23 -10.94
N ARG A 169 15.90 -12.26 -10.67
CA ARG A 169 17.29 -12.48 -10.27
C ARG A 169 17.47 -12.07 -8.80
N ARG A 170 17.82 -13.03 -7.94
CA ARG A 170 18.17 -12.72 -6.55
C ARG A 170 19.60 -12.18 -6.50
N LEU A 171 19.77 -11.00 -5.89
CA LEU A 171 21.06 -10.30 -5.80
C LEU A 171 21.74 -10.50 -4.44
N ALA A 172 20.95 -10.63 -3.37
CA ALA A 172 21.44 -10.80 -2.01
C ALA A 172 20.45 -11.65 -1.19
N PRO A 173 20.90 -12.30 -0.11
CA PRO A 173 19.99 -12.87 0.88
C PRO A 173 19.18 -11.76 1.57
N LEU A 174 18.05 -12.14 2.17
CA LEU A 174 17.29 -11.22 3.01
C LEU A 174 18.09 -10.86 4.27
N PRO A 175 17.95 -9.63 4.79
CA PRO A 175 18.55 -9.28 6.07
C PRO A 175 17.96 -10.19 7.16
N HIS A 176 18.81 -10.72 8.03
CA HIS A 176 18.32 -11.45 9.19
C HIS A 176 17.57 -10.49 10.12
N PRO A 177 16.45 -10.91 10.74
CA PRO A 177 15.86 -10.14 11.81
C PRO A 177 16.94 -9.93 12.89
N PRO A 178 17.03 -8.74 13.51
CA PRO A 178 17.97 -8.54 14.60
C PRO A 178 17.74 -9.62 15.66
N ALA A 179 18.82 -10.23 16.14
CA ALA A 179 18.74 -11.17 17.27
C ALA A 179 17.93 -10.51 18.39
N ALA A 180 16.97 -11.27 18.96
CA ALA A 180 15.95 -10.77 19.87
C ALA A 180 16.48 -9.65 20.79
N ALA A 181 15.94 -8.44 20.63
CA ALA A 181 16.29 -7.32 21.49
C ALA A 181 15.97 -7.70 22.95
N PRO A 182 16.82 -7.33 23.92
CA PRO A 182 16.55 -7.57 25.33
C PRO A 182 15.20 -6.95 25.74
N PRO A 183 14.49 -7.56 26.70
CA PRO A 183 13.17 -7.11 27.09
C PRO A 183 13.27 -5.82 27.92
N ARG A 184 13.34 -4.65 27.25
CA ARG A 184 12.87 -3.33 27.75
C ARG A 184 13.22 -2.22 26.76
N GLY A 185 12.17 -1.58 26.23
CA GLY A 185 12.23 -0.34 25.43
C GLY A 185 11.87 -0.54 23.95
N PRO A 186 11.32 0.48 23.26
CA PRO A 186 11.10 0.41 21.82
C PRO A 186 12.47 0.38 21.14
N ALA A 187 12.91 -0.82 20.74
CA ALA A 187 14.15 -0.94 19.97
C ALA A 187 13.96 -0.20 18.63
N PRO A 188 14.84 0.75 18.27
CA PRO A 188 14.81 1.31 16.93
C PRO A 188 15.04 0.19 15.92
N SER A 189 14.23 0.13 14.87
CA SER A 189 14.40 -0.87 13.82
C SER A 189 15.69 -0.57 13.04
N THR A 190 16.77 -1.30 13.34
CA THR A 190 18.11 -1.07 12.78
C THR A 190 18.37 -1.86 11.49
N GLY A 191 17.34 -2.15 10.69
CA GLY A 191 17.49 -2.86 9.42
C GLY A 191 17.88 -1.95 8.24
N PRO A 192 18.45 -2.51 7.15
CA PRO A 192 18.63 -1.77 5.91
C PRO A 192 17.28 -1.49 5.23
N GLU A 193 17.25 -0.45 4.40
CA GLU A 193 16.23 -0.27 3.37
C GLU A 193 16.42 -1.37 2.32
N VAL A 194 15.36 -2.13 2.03
CA VAL A 194 15.42 -3.22 1.05
C VAL A 194 14.74 -2.80 -0.25
N ARG A 195 15.40 -3.10 -1.37
CA ARG A 195 14.96 -2.78 -2.73
C ARG A 195 14.65 -4.05 -3.53
N LEU A 196 13.45 -4.09 -4.12
CA LEU A 196 12.98 -5.18 -4.98
C LEU A 196 12.51 -4.59 -6.32
N ARG A 197 13.11 -4.96 -7.46
CA ARG A 197 12.68 -4.45 -8.76
C ARG A 197 11.64 -5.37 -9.40
N VAL A 198 10.55 -4.78 -9.88
CA VAL A 198 9.46 -5.51 -10.55
C VAL A 198 9.23 -4.98 -11.97
N PRO A 199 9.17 -5.85 -13.00
CA PRO A 199 8.88 -5.44 -14.37
C PRO A 199 7.47 -4.85 -14.53
N GLY A 200 7.31 -3.93 -15.49
CA GLY A 200 6.05 -3.20 -15.69
C GLY A 200 4.99 -3.97 -16.48
N THR A 201 5.42 -4.99 -17.21
CA THR A 201 4.64 -5.69 -18.24
C THR A 201 4.27 -7.12 -17.86
N LEU A 202 4.63 -7.58 -16.64
CA LEU A 202 4.40 -8.96 -16.18
C LEU A 202 2.96 -9.45 -16.35
N HIS A 203 1.98 -8.58 -16.12
CA HIS A 203 0.55 -8.92 -16.19
C HIS A 203 0.06 -9.48 -17.55
N ARG A 204 0.91 -9.54 -18.57
CA ARG A 204 0.59 -10.10 -19.89
C ARG A 204 1.25 -11.46 -20.16
N ASP A 205 2.16 -11.90 -19.31
CA ASP A 205 2.99 -13.08 -19.53
C ASP A 205 2.79 -14.08 -18.39
N ARG A 206 2.05 -15.15 -18.66
CA ARG A 206 1.72 -16.16 -17.64
C ARG A 206 2.93 -16.96 -17.18
N GLU A 207 3.89 -17.21 -18.07
CA GLU A 207 5.09 -17.95 -17.72
C GLU A 207 5.90 -17.13 -16.71
N LEU A 208 6.15 -15.86 -17.04
CA LEU A 208 6.85 -14.94 -16.14
C LEU A 208 6.07 -14.71 -14.84
N LEU A 209 4.74 -14.59 -14.88
CA LEU A 209 3.95 -14.49 -13.65
C LEU A 209 4.13 -15.70 -12.73
N SER A 210 4.22 -16.92 -13.29
CA SER A 210 4.36 -18.13 -12.49
C SER A 210 5.69 -18.20 -11.74
N VAL A 211 6.77 -17.64 -12.30
CA VAL A 211 8.09 -17.57 -11.65
C VAL A 211 8.26 -16.33 -10.76
N TRP A 212 7.69 -15.19 -11.14
CA TRP A 212 7.79 -13.96 -10.35
C TRP A 212 6.94 -13.98 -9.08
N ARG A 213 5.80 -14.68 -9.09
CA ARG A 213 4.90 -14.78 -7.94
C ARG A 213 5.59 -15.35 -6.68
N PRO A 214 6.18 -16.56 -6.71
CA PRO A 214 6.89 -17.09 -5.55
C PRO A 214 8.13 -16.24 -5.23
N ALA A 215 8.90 -15.79 -6.23
CA ALA A 215 10.10 -15.00 -5.98
C ALA A 215 9.82 -13.68 -5.23
N LEU A 216 8.75 -12.97 -5.59
CA LEU A 216 8.35 -11.76 -4.89
C LEU A 216 7.77 -12.08 -3.51
N ARG A 217 6.95 -13.13 -3.38
CA ARG A 217 6.42 -13.60 -2.09
C ARG A 217 7.54 -13.89 -1.10
N ASP A 218 8.53 -14.68 -1.53
CA ASP A 218 9.66 -15.10 -0.70
C ASP A 218 10.60 -13.95 -0.34
N ALA A 219 10.63 -12.89 -1.15
CA ALA A 219 11.37 -11.67 -0.84
C ALA A 219 10.59 -10.73 0.09
N MET A 220 9.28 -10.58 -0.13
CA MET A 220 8.49 -9.51 0.48
C MET A 220 7.79 -9.92 1.79
N SER A 221 7.27 -11.15 1.88
CA SER A 221 6.54 -11.61 3.07
C SER A 221 7.39 -11.56 4.34
N PRO A 222 8.61 -12.14 4.36
CA PRO A 222 9.42 -12.15 5.59
C PRO A 222 9.81 -10.75 6.06
N LEU A 223 10.00 -9.81 5.13
CA LEU A 223 10.30 -8.41 5.45
C LEU A 223 9.10 -7.74 6.12
N LEU A 224 7.90 -7.89 5.56
CA LEU A 224 6.69 -7.30 6.14
C LEU A 224 6.36 -7.90 7.51
N ASP A 225 6.55 -9.21 7.68
CA ASP A 225 6.40 -9.94 8.94
C ASP A 225 7.43 -9.49 9.99
N ALA A 226 8.67 -9.21 9.57
CA ALA A 226 9.72 -8.65 10.42
C ALA A 226 9.54 -7.15 10.74
N GLY A 227 8.49 -6.52 10.21
CA GLY A 227 8.14 -5.13 10.52
C GLY A 227 8.56 -4.11 9.46
N HIS A 228 9.25 -4.49 8.39
CA HIS A 228 9.43 -3.58 7.26
C HIS A 228 8.08 -3.15 6.68
N ARG A 229 8.08 -1.99 6.04
CA ARG A 229 6.91 -1.37 5.44
C ARG A 229 7.23 -0.99 4.03
N TRP A 230 6.34 -1.31 3.10
CA TRP A 230 6.49 -0.87 1.71
C TRP A 230 6.06 0.59 1.61
N THR A 231 7.04 1.48 1.45
CA THR A 231 6.86 2.93 1.57
C THR A 231 7.14 3.69 0.28
N GLY A 232 7.75 3.06 -0.72
CA GLY A 232 8.10 3.73 -1.97
C GLY A 232 8.06 2.84 -3.20
N VAL A 233 7.87 3.48 -4.34
CA VAL A 233 8.02 2.89 -5.68
C VAL A 233 8.74 3.91 -6.56
N THR A 234 9.87 3.54 -7.15
CA THR A 234 10.61 4.41 -8.08
C THR A 234 10.10 4.25 -9.51
N ARG A 235 10.42 5.23 -10.37
CA ARG A 235 10.05 5.20 -11.81
C ARG A 235 10.57 3.95 -12.52
N ASP A 236 11.77 3.50 -12.16
CA ASP A 236 12.42 2.33 -12.74
C ASP A 236 11.91 0.99 -12.18
N GLY A 237 10.90 1.04 -11.31
CA GLY A 237 10.20 -0.13 -10.80
C GLY A 237 10.79 -0.75 -9.53
N TRP A 238 11.62 -0.01 -8.79
CA TRP A 238 12.10 -0.45 -7.49
C TRP A 238 11.04 -0.21 -6.43
N TYR A 239 10.66 -1.27 -5.72
CA TYR A 239 9.87 -1.23 -4.50
C TYR A 239 10.81 -1.00 -3.32
N VAL A 240 10.44 -0.08 -2.44
CA VAL A 240 11.27 0.36 -1.32
C VAL A 240 10.60 -0.11 -0.02
N LEU A 241 11.24 -1.03 0.68
CA LEU A 241 10.81 -1.53 1.97
C LEU A 241 11.71 -0.95 3.07
N THR A 242 11.14 -0.16 3.95
CA THR A 242 11.86 0.51 5.04
C THR A 242 11.52 -0.16 6.38
N PRO A 243 12.46 -0.31 7.30
CA PRO A 243 12.22 -0.93 8.61
C PRO A 243 11.27 -0.06 9.49
N ALA A 244 10.59 -0.68 10.46
CA ALA A 244 9.60 -0.02 11.31
C ALA A 244 10.16 1.12 12.19
N GLY A 245 9.94 2.38 11.80
CA GLY A 245 10.42 3.56 12.55
C GLY A 245 11.26 4.50 11.68
N ALA A 246 11.64 4.06 10.49
CA ALA A 246 12.21 4.90 9.44
C ALA A 246 11.14 5.83 8.85
N THR A 247 11.42 7.13 8.76
CA THR A 247 10.58 8.06 7.98
C THR A 247 10.87 7.88 6.48
N PRO A 248 9.84 7.81 5.60
CA PRO A 248 10.06 7.58 4.17
C PRO A 248 10.92 8.67 3.53
N HIS A 249 11.88 8.25 2.69
CA HIS A 249 12.71 9.17 1.92
C HIS A 249 11.89 9.82 0.79
N LYS A 250 11.55 11.12 0.88
CA LYS A 250 11.09 11.87 -0.30
C LYS A 250 12.27 12.07 -1.25
N GLU A 251 12.30 11.39 -2.39
CA GLU A 251 13.15 11.78 -3.53
C GLU A 251 12.42 12.91 -4.28
N HIS A 252 12.99 14.11 -4.24
CA HIS A 252 12.64 15.15 -5.19
C HIS A 252 13.24 14.76 -6.53
N ALA A 253 12.37 14.67 -7.55
CA ALA A 253 12.74 14.41 -8.93
C ALA A 253 13.55 15.57 -9.54
#